data_AF-A0A7V5Y5X4-F1
#
_entry.id   AF-A0A7V5Y5X4-F1
#
_cell.length_a   1.000
_cell.length_b   1.000
_cell.length_c   1.000
_cell.angle_alpha   90.00
_cell.angle_beta   90.00
_cell.angle_gamma   90.00
#
_symmetry.space_group_name_H-M   'P 1'
#
loop_
_entity.id
_entity.type
_entity.pdbx_description
1 polymer ?
#
loop_
_entity_poly.entity_id
_entity_poly.type
_entity_poly.pdbx_seq_one_letter_code
_entity_poly.pdbx_strand_id
1 'polypeptide(L)'
;MRKSAFTLIELLVVIAIIAILAAILFPVFARAREAAIRSSCLSNINQLVKSTLMYVQDYDETMPGAINAYNRDHSPAGRTAFS
;
A
#
# COMPACT_ATOMS: atom_id res chain seq x y z
N MET A 1 -28.34 -21.18 43.52
CA MET A 1 -27.25 -21.28 42.52
C MET A 1 -26.09 -20.44 42.99
N ARG A 2 -25.00 -21.07 43.43
CA ARG A 2 -23.83 -20.40 43.99
C ARG A 2 -22.99 -19.86 42.84
N LYS A 3 -23.01 -18.55 42.62
CA LYS A 3 -22.14 -17.91 41.63
C LYS A 3 -20.71 -17.97 42.16
N SER A 4 -19.82 -18.64 41.45
CA SER A 4 -18.37 -18.56 41.71
C SER A 4 -17.96 -17.11 41.49
N ALA A 5 -17.60 -16.42 42.58
CA ALA A 5 -17.00 -15.10 42.48
C ALA A 5 -15.55 -15.28 42.02
N PHE A 6 -15.20 -14.68 40.89
CA PHE A 6 -13.83 -14.63 40.40
C PHE A 6 -12.98 -13.91 41.43
N THR A 7 -11.83 -14.48 41.78
CA THR A 7 -10.92 -13.81 42.70
C THR A 7 -10.23 -12.66 41.97
N LEU A 8 -10.02 -11.53 42.65
CA LEU A 8 -9.34 -10.36 42.04
C LEU A 8 -7.94 -10.71 41.50
N ILE A 9 -7.28 -11.70 42.13
CA ILE A 9 -5.96 -12.18 41.71
C ILE A 9 -5.99 -12.93 40.37
N GLU A 10 -7.05 -13.70 40.09
CA GLU A 10 -7.20 -14.38 38.80
C GLU A 10 -7.39 -13.40 37.64
N LEU A 11 -8.12 -12.30 37.86
CA LEU A 11 -8.20 -11.25 36.84
C LEU A 11 -6.88 -10.49 36.68
N LEU A 12 -6.19 -10.22 37.79
CA LEU A 12 -4.94 -9.45 37.78
C LEU A 12 -3.81 -10.18 37.07
N VAL A 13 -3.67 -11.50 37.26
CA VAL A 13 -2.62 -12.27 36.56
C VAL A 13 -2.88 -12.32 35.05
N VAL A 14 -4.15 -12.40 34.62
CA VAL A 14 -4.51 -12.46 33.20
C VAL A 14 -4.15 -11.16 32.48
N ILE A 15 -4.50 -10.01 33.05
CA ILE A 15 -4.15 -8.72 32.44
C ILE A 15 -2.62 -8.50 32.42
N ALA A 16 -1.89 -9.01 33.42
CA ALA A 16 -0.44 -8.92 33.46
C ALA A 16 0.19 -9.70 32.29
N ILE A 17 -0.28 -10.92 32.03
CA ILE A 17 0.20 -11.73 30.91
C ILE A 17 -0.14 -11.06 29.56
N ILE A 18 -1.38 -10.56 29.41
CA ILE A 18 -1.80 -9.84 28.18
C ILE A 18 -0.93 -8.60 27.95
N ALA A 19 -0.60 -7.84 29.00
CA ALA A 19 0.24 -6.64 28.89
C ALA A 19 1.66 -6.97 28.40
N ILE A 20 2.26 -8.06 28.91
CA ILE A 20 3.58 -8.52 28.48
C ILE A 20 3.55 -8.93 27.00
N LEU A 21 2.54 -9.70 26.58
CA LEU A 21 2.39 -10.12 25.19
C LEU A 21 2.16 -8.93 24.26
N ALA A 22 1.28 -8.01 24.63
CA ALA A 22 0.99 -6.81 23.85
C ALA A 22 2.20 -5.89 23.71
N ALA A 23 3.04 -5.77 24.75
CA ALA A 23 4.26 -4.97 24.71
C ALA A 23 5.26 -5.47 23.66
N ILE A 24 5.36 -6.79 23.44
CA ILE A 24 6.21 -7.38 22.40
C ILE A 24 5.52 -7.31 21.03
N LEU A 25 4.19 -7.49 20.98
CA LEU A 25 3.44 -7.56 19.74
C LEU A 25 3.28 -6.19 19.06
N PHE A 26 3.06 -5.12 19.83
CA PHE A 26 2.88 -3.76 19.32
C PHE A 26 4.02 -3.26 18.41
N PRO A 27 5.31 -3.35 18.80
CA PRO A 27 6.41 -2.90 17.94
C PRO A 27 6.57 -3.76 16.69
N VAL A 28 6.32 -5.07 16.78
CA VAL A 28 6.39 -5.98 15.63
C VAL A 28 5.25 -5.73 14.65
N PHE A 29 4.04 -5.49 15.17
CA PHE A 29 2.86 -5.20 14.36
C PHE A 29 3.01 -3.92 13.55
N ALA A 30 3.61 -2.87 14.12
CA ALA A 30 3.89 -1.63 13.40
C ALA A 30 4.81 -1.86 12.17
N ARG A 31 5.89 -2.63 12.35
CA ARG A 31 6.82 -3.00 11.26
C ARG A 31 6.13 -3.87 10.21
N ALA A 32 5.34 -4.85 10.64
CA ALA A 32 4.60 -5.73 9.74
C ALA A 32 3.59 -4.95 8.88
N ARG A 33 2.89 -3.97 9.47
CA ARG A 33 1.96 -3.10 8.74
C ARG A 33 2.68 -2.25 7.69
N GLU A 34 3.81 -1.65 8.03
CA GLU A 34 4.60 -0.87 7.07
C GLU A 34 5.09 -1.76 5.91
N ALA A 35 5.59 -2.95 6.22
CA ALA A 35 6.00 -3.93 5.21
C ALA A 35 4.82 -4.34 4.31
N ALA A 36 3.63 -4.55 4.86
CA ALA A 36 2.42 -4.87 4.10
C ALA A 36 2.03 -3.73 3.12
N ILE A 37 2.05 -2.47 3.58
CA ILE A 37 1.77 -1.31 2.73
C ILE A 37 2.80 -1.22 1.59
N ARG A 38 4.09 -1.40 1.91
CA ARG A 38 5.16 -1.41 0.91
C ARG A 38 4.97 -2.54 -0.11
N SER A 39 4.62 -3.73 0.36
CA SER A 39 4.36 -4.90 -0.49
C SER A 39 3.19 -4.65 -1.45
N SER A 40 2.10 -4.05 -0.97
CA SER A 40 0.95 -3.68 -1.82
C SER A 40 1.34 -2.65 -2.87
N CYS A 41 2.07 -1.59 -2.48
CA CYS A 41 2.56 -0.58 -3.43
C CYS A 41 3.45 -1.19 -4.51
N LEU A 42 4.41 -2.04 -4.11
CA LEU A 42 5.27 -2.76 -5.04
C LEU A 42 4.49 -3.68 -5.97
N SER A 43 3.45 -4.37 -5.47
CA SER A 43 2.56 -5.18 -6.30
C SER A 43 1.85 -4.34 -7.35
N ASN A 44 1.32 -3.17 -6.98
CA ASN A 44 0.65 -2.27 -7.91
C ASN A 44 1.61 -1.76 -9.00
N ILE A 45 2.84 -1.38 -8.64
CA ILE A 45 3.85 -0.96 -9.61
C ILE A 45 4.21 -2.11 -10.56
N ASN A 46 4.41 -3.32 -10.03
CA ASN A 46 4.67 -4.49 -10.86
C ASN A 46 3.53 -4.75 -11.85
N GLN A 47 2.27 -4.56 -11.44
CA GLN A 47 1.12 -4.68 -12.35
C GLN A 47 1.15 -3.62 -13.45
N LEU A 48 1.46 -2.36 -13.12
CA LEU A 48 1.61 -1.28 -14.11
C LEU A 48 2.74 -1.57 -15.10
N VAL A 49 3.93 -1.94 -14.62
CA VAL A 49 5.07 -2.27 -15.49
C VAL A 49 4.73 -3.44 -16.40
N LYS A 50 4.11 -4.49 -15.87
CA LYS A 50 3.63 -5.62 -16.68
C LYS A 50 2.66 -5.17 -17.75
N SER A 51 1.69 -4.32 -17.41
CA SER A 51 0.72 -3.81 -18.39
C SER A 51 1.38 -2.98 -19.49
N THR A 52 2.38 -2.17 -19.14
CA THR A 52 3.17 -1.38 -20.10
C THR A 52 3.98 -2.29 -21.01
N LEU A 53 4.64 -3.31 -20.46
CA LEU A 53 5.41 -4.27 -21.26
C LEU A 53 4.52 -5.07 -22.22
N MET A 54 3.35 -5.52 -21.77
CA MET A 54 2.37 -6.18 -22.63
C MET A 54 1.95 -5.26 -23.79
N TYR A 55 1.65 -4.00 -23.51
CA TYR A 55 1.29 -3.02 -24.54
C TYR A 55 2.41 -2.84 -25.58
N VAL A 56 3.65 -2.66 -25.13
CA VAL A 56 4.83 -2.48 -26.01
C VAL A 56 5.03 -3.71 -26.89
N GLN A 57 4.85 -4.91 -26.35
CA GLN A 57 4.95 -6.16 -27.11
C GLN A 57 3.86 -6.28 -28.19
N ASP A 58 2.65 -5.82 -27.90
CA ASP A 58 1.52 -5.89 -28.83
C ASP A 58 1.56 -4.77 -29.90
N TYR A 59 2.30 -3.69 -29.67
CA TYR A 59 2.26 -2.46 -30.50
C TYR A 59 3.64 -2.09 -31.09
N ASP A 60 4.33 -3.03 -31.73
CA ASP A 60 5.63 -2.83 -32.44
C ASP A 60 6.65 -2.03 -31.61
N GLU A 61 6.81 -2.39 -30.33
CA GLU A 61 7.72 -1.74 -29.38
C GLU A 61 7.39 -0.26 -29.08
N THR A 62 6.19 0.21 -29.45
CA THR A 62 5.72 1.57 -29.18
C THR A 62 5.32 1.70 -27.72
N MET A 63 5.98 2.59 -26.99
CA MET A 63 5.59 2.90 -25.60
C MET A 63 4.21 3.56 -25.52
N PRO A 64 3.41 3.23 -24.49
CA PRO A 64 2.14 3.91 -24.27
C PRO A 64 2.41 5.41 -24.07
N GLY A 65 1.66 6.25 -24.79
CA GLY A 65 1.85 7.69 -24.74
C GLY A 65 1.74 8.21 -23.31
N ALA A 66 2.80 8.87 -22.83
CA ALA A 66 2.70 9.64 -21.60
C ALA A 66 1.59 10.69 -21.82
N ILE A 67 0.62 10.75 -20.91
CA ILE A 67 -0.48 11.74 -20.90
C ILE A 67 0.00 13.20 -20.71
N ASN A 68 1.21 13.53 -21.13
CA ASN A 68 1.78 14.86 -21.16
C ASN A 68 1.18 15.68 -22.30
N ALA A 69 -0.11 15.97 -22.17
CA ALA A 69 -0.71 17.22 -22.62
C ALA A 69 -0.10 18.45 -21.92
N TYR A 70 0.67 18.26 -20.83
CA TYR A 70 1.29 19.33 -20.04
C TYR A 70 2.23 20.26 -20.84
N ASN A 71 2.79 19.79 -21.97
CA ASN A 71 3.67 20.59 -22.83
C ASN A 71 2.95 21.27 -24.01
N ARG A 72 1.62 21.17 -24.11
CA ARG A 72 0.86 21.85 -25.17
C ARG A 72 0.44 23.28 -24.82
N ASP A 73 0.58 23.70 -23.55
CA ASP A 73 0.05 25.00 -23.09
C ASP A 73 1.12 26.10 -22.91
N HIS A 74 2.42 25.75 -22.86
CA HIS A 74 3.52 26.72 -22.64
C HIS A 74 4.40 26.99 -23.88
N SER A 75 4.05 26.46 -25.05
CA SER A 75 4.69 26.86 -26.31
C SER A 75 3.82 27.88 -27.07
N PRO A 76 4.24 29.15 -27.22
CA PRO A 76 3.55 30.11 -28.06
C PRO A 76 3.62 29.78 -29.58
N ALA A 77 4.32 28.71 -29.97
CA ALA A 77 4.63 28.37 -31.35
C ALA A 77 3.78 27.20 -31.96
N GLY A 78 2.72 26.73 -31.29
CA GLY A 78 1.98 25.53 -31.71
C GLY A 78 0.56 25.74 -32.25
N ARG A 79 0.04 26.98 -32.30
CA ARG A 79 -1.38 27.24 -32.65
C ARG A 79 -1.72 27.24 -34.15
N THR A 80 -0.79 26.98 -35.06
CA THR A 80 -1.03 27.09 -36.51
C THR A 80 -0.93 25.78 -37.31
N ALA A 81 -0.85 24.61 -36.65
CA ALA A 81 -0.74 23.32 -37.35
C ALA A 81 -2.01 22.44 -37.23
N PHE A 82 -3.18 23.08 -37.13
CA PHE A 82 -4.45 22.42 -37.39
C PHE A 82 -5.31 23.38 -38.21
N SER A 83 -5.12 23.31 -39.53
CA SER A 83 -5.98 23.90 -40.55
C SER A 83 -6.30 22.83 -41.57
#